data_AF-A0A455U3Q7-F1
#
_entry.id   AF-A0A455U3Q7-F1
#
_cell.length_a   1.000
_cell.length_b   1.000
_cell.length_c   1.000
_cell.angle_alpha   90.00
_cell.angle_beta   90.00
_cell.angle_gamma   90.00
#
_symmetry.space_group_name_H-M   'P 1'
#
loop_
_entity.id
_entity.type
_entity.pdbx_description
1 polymer ?
#
loop_
_entity_poly.entity_id
_entity_poly.type
_entity_poly.pdbx_seq_one_letter_code
_entity_poly.pdbx_strand_id
1 'polypeptide(L)'
;MGSKRKGMLMSAPETATAFWVVNPTKGELRREKLTSPAHDEVRVRTLYSGVSRGTESLVFNGRVPESEFSRMRAPFQSGRVSCPG
;
A
#
# COMPACT_ATOMS: atom_id res chain seq x y z
N MET A 1 -28.79 -35.76 7.88
CA MET A 1 -29.32 -34.46 7.42
C MET A 1 -28.60 -33.35 8.19
N GLY A 2 -27.83 -32.48 7.51
CA GLY A 2 -27.40 -31.17 8.02
C GLY A 2 -26.18 -31.09 8.94
N SER A 3 -24.97 -31.37 8.43
CA SER A 3 -23.74 -30.87 9.07
C SER A 3 -23.68 -29.35 8.92
N LYS A 4 -23.93 -28.61 10.02
CA LYS A 4 -23.68 -27.16 10.08
C LYS A 4 -22.19 -26.94 9.87
N ARG A 5 -21.77 -26.52 8.67
CA ARG A 5 -20.49 -25.83 8.51
C ARG A 5 -20.62 -24.52 9.30
N LYS A 6 -20.13 -24.51 10.55
CA LYS A 6 -19.73 -23.27 11.22
C LYS A 6 -18.87 -22.53 10.20
N GLY A 7 -19.34 -21.39 9.71
CA GLY A 7 -18.52 -20.51 8.89
C GLY A 7 -17.27 -20.20 9.70
N MET A 8 -16.16 -20.82 9.32
CA MET A 8 -14.85 -20.48 9.86
C MET A 8 -14.67 -19.01 9.52
N LEU A 9 -14.75 -18.11 10.51
CA LEU A 9 -14.25 -16.76 10.32
C LEU A 9 -12.79 -16.94 9.91
N MET A 10 -12.50 -16.77 8.62
CA MET A 10 -11.12 -16.73 8.17
C MET A 10 -10.51 -15.52 8.87
N SER A 11 -9.52 -15.77 9.72
CA SER A 11 -8.75 -14.68 10.33
C SER A 11 -8.27 -13.75 9.21
N ALA A 12 -8.46 -12.46 9.38
CA ALA A 12 -7.97 -11.48 8.41
C ALA A 12 -6.45 -11.68 8.26
N PRO A 13 -5.89 -11.56 7.05
CA PRO A 13 -4.48 -11.81 6.84
C PRO A 13 -3.65 -10.87 7.72
N GLU A 14 -2.58 -11.39 8.33
CA GLU A 14 -1.63 -10.62 9.13
C GLU A 14 -0.59 -9.90 8.26
N THR A 15 -0.53 -10.25 6.96
CA THR A 15 0.36 -9.62 5.99
C THR A 15 -0.37 -9.27 4.70
N ALA A 16 0.10 -8.23 4.01
CA ALA A 16 -0.33 -7.88 2.66
C ALA A 16 0.89 -7.71 1.74
N THR A 17 0.66 -7.79 0.43
CA THR A 17 1.68 -7.45 -0.57
C THR A 17 1.55 -5.98 -0.93
N ALA A 18 2.64 -5.23 -0.86
CA ALA A 18 2.75 -3.84 -1.26
C ALA A 18 3.78 -3.69 -2.39
N PHE A 19 3.54 -2.75 -3.31
CA PHE A 19 4.51 -2.37 -4.33
C PHE A 19 5.37 -1.21 -3.81
N TRP A 20 6.69 -1.39 -3.85
CA TRP A 20 7.69 -0.44 -3.40
C TRP A 20 8.47 0.10 -4.58
N VAL A 21 8.58 1.42 -4.70
CA VAL A 21 9.58 2.06 -5.56
C VAL A 21 10.87 2.16 -4.76
N VAL A 22 11.90 1.41 -5.17
CA VAL A 22 13.16 1.29 -4.42
C VAL A 22 14.29 2.12 -5.02
N ASN A 23 14.17 2.45 -6.31
CA ASN A 23 15.00 3.38 -7.07
C ASN A 23 14.17 3.90 -8.26
N PRO A 24 14.57 5.01 -8.90
CA PRO A 24 13.97 5.43 -10.16
C PRO A 24 13.91 4.26 -11.14
N THR A 25 12.74 4.03 -11.73
CA THR A 25 12.44 2.94 -12.68
C THR A 25 12.54 1.51 -12.12
N LYS A 26 12.69 1.34 -10.80
CA LYS A 26 12.80 0.03 -10.15
C LYS A 26 11.76 -0.15 -9.04
N GLY A 27 10.94 -1.17 -9.21
CA GLY A 27 9.89 -1.55 -8.27
C GLY A 27 10.07 -2.97 -7.73
N GLU A 28 9.57 -3.22 -6.52
CA GLU A 28 9.58 -4.52 -5.87
C GLU A 28 8.23 -4.81 -5.20
N LEU A 29 7.77 -6.05 -5.25
CA LEU A 29 6.65 -6.52 -4.42
C LEU A 29 7.20 -7.04 -3.10
N ARG A 30 6.74 -6.48 -1.98
CA ARG A 30 7.16 -6.86 -0.64
C ARG A 30 5.97 -7.29 0.20
N ARG A 31 6.16 -8.27 1.08
CA ARG A 31 5.16 -8.62 2.10
C ARG A 31 5.36 -7.75 3.32
N GLU A 32 4.29 -7.12 3.78
CA GLU A 32 4.28 -6.24 4.94
C GLU A 32 3.34 -6.77 6.00
N LYS A 33 3.69 -6.54 7.27
CA LYS A 33 2.81 -6.83 8.40
C LYS A 33 1.70 -5.79 8.46
N LEU A 34 0.45 -6.24 8.59
CA LEU A 34 -0.70 -5.38 8.76
C LEU A 34 -0.95 -5.12 10.25
N THR A 35 -0.76 -3.88 10.68
CA THR A 35 -1.12 -3.44 12.04
C THR A 35 -2.63 -3.55 12.24
N SER A 36 -3.05 -3.96 13.44
CA SER A 36 -4.47 -3.92 13.83
C SER A 36 -4.99 -2.49 13.71
N PRO A 37 -6.13 -2.25 13.04
CA PRO A 37 -6.70 -0.91 12.94
C PRO A 37 -7.03 -0.36 14.33
N ALA A 38 -6.88 0.96 14.49
CA ALA A 38 -7.38 1.68 15.66
C ALA A 38 -8.92 1.66 15.72
N HIS A 39 -9.50 2.18 16.80
CA HIS A 39 -10.95 2.15 17.01
C HIS A 39 -11.74 2.90 15.92
N ASP A 40 -11.13 3.94 15.34
CA ASP A 40 -11.67 4.80 14.30
C ASP A 40 -11.19 4.42 12.88
N GLU A 41 -10.48 3.30 12.74
CA GLU A 41 -9.97 2.82 11.47
C GLU A 41 -10.70 1.55 11.01
N VAL A 42 -10.82 1.40 9.69
CA VAL A 42 -11.34 0.16 9.08
C VAL A 42 -10.29 -0.48 8.20
N ARG A 43 -10.14 -1.80 8.32
CA ARG A 43 -9.29 -2.57 7.41
C ARG A 43 -10.09 -2.99 6.18
N VAL A 44 -9.63 -2.59 5.01
CA VAL A 44 -10.23 -2.98 3.73
C VAL A 44 -9.34 -3.99 3.00
N ARG A 45 -9.98 -4.90 2.26
CA ARG A 45 -9.27 -5.78 1.32
C ARG A 45 -9.35 -5.16 -0.07
N THR A 46 -8.26 -4.55 -0.51
CA THR A 46 -8.16 -3.99 -1.87
C THR A 46 -8.20 -5.13 -2.90
N LEU A 47 -9.25 -5.14 -3.73
CA LEU A 47 -9.39 -6.11 -4.82
C LEU A 47 -8.68 -5.63 -6.09
N TYR A 48 -8.77 -4.34 -6.35
CA TYR A 48 -8.21 -3.66 -7.50
C TYR A 48 -7.71 -2.28 -7.09
N SER A 49 -6.61 -1.84 -7.71
CA SER A 49 -6.05 -0.51 -7.52
C SER A 49 -6.06 0.24 -8.86
N GLY A 50 -6.45 1.51 -8.83
CA GLY A 50 -6.20 2.41 -9.95
C GLY A 50 -4.73 2.79 -10.00
N VAL A 51 -4.18 2.89 -11.22
CA VAL A 51 -2.85 3.46 -11.47
C VAL A 51 -3.03 4.63 -12.43
N SER A 52 -2.79 5.84 -11.96
CA SER A 52 -2.79 7.05 -12.79
C SER A 52 -1.53 7.10 -13.67
N ARG A 53 -1.69 7.57 -14.90
CA ARG A 53 -0.56 7.66 -15.83
C ARG A 53 0.42 8.77 -15.46
N GLY A 54 -0.06 9.89 -14.92
CA GLY A 54 0.77 11.05 -14.58
C GLY A 54 1.52 10.89 -13.26
N THR A 55 0.78 10.91 -12.15
CA THR A 55 1.35 10.92 -10.79
C THR A 55 2.23 9.71 -10.49
N GLU A 56 1.75 8.49 -10.77
CA GLU A 56 2.55 7.28 -10.53
C GLU A 56 3.79 7.24 -11.42
N SER A 57 3.74 7.77 -12.65
CA SER A 57 4.95 7.87 -13.49
C SER A 57 5.96 8.85 -12.91
N LEU A 58 5.53 9.99 -12.34
CA LEU A 58 6.45 10.92 -11.68
C LEU A 58 7.12 10.28 -10.47
N VAL A 59 6.35 9.59 -9.63
CA VAL A 59 6.88 8.88 -8.45
C VAL A 59 7.85 7.76 -8.88
N PHE A 60 7.44 6.91 -9.82
CA PHE A 60 8.24 5.76 -10.27
C PHE A 60 9.56 6.19 -10.92
N ASN A 61 9.58 7.31 -11.66
CA ASN A 61 10.79 7.83 -12.30
C ASN A 61 11.62 8.74 -11.39
N GLY A 62 11.22 8.96 -10.12
CA GLY A 62 11.93 9.87 -9.21
C GLY A 62 11.88 11.33 -9.66
N ARG A 63 10.78 11.77 -10.29
CA ARG A 63 10.61 13.11 -10.89
C ARG A 63 9.60 13.99 -10.14
N VAL A 64 9.24 13.62 -8.91
CA VAL A 64 8.39 14.46 -8.07
C VAL A 64 9.19 15.71 -7.65
N PRO A 65 8.65 16.93 -7.79
CA PRO A 65 9.31 18.14 -7.28
C PRO A 65 9.46 18.09 -5.75
N GLU A 66 10.57 18.56 -5.21
CA GLU A 66 10.84 18.51 -3.75
C GLU A 66 9.78 19.23 -2.92
N SER A 67 9.23 20.33 -3.45
CA SER A 67 8.13 21.08 -2.82
C SER A 67 6.87 20.25 -2.60
N GLU A 68 6.71 19.16 -3.37
CA GLU A 68 5.55 18.28 -3.32
C GLU A 68 5.76 17.05 -2.43
N PHE A 69 6.98 16.75 -1.96
CA PHE A 69 7.25 15.53 -1.17
C PHE A 69 6.39 15.42 0.08
N SER A 70 6.22 16.52 0.81
CA SER A 70 5.39 16.55 2.01
C SER A 70 3.90 16.48 1.68
N ARG A 71 3.47 17.09 0.57
CA ARG A 71 2.06 17.14 0.13
C ARG A 71 1.58 15.79 -0.42
N MET A 72 2.48 15.04 -1.06
CA MET A 72 2.17 13.74 -1.66
C MET A 72 2.21 12.58 -0.68
N ARG A 73 2.60 12.80 0.58
CA ARG A 73 2.66 11.72 1.58
C ARG A 73 1.24 11.26 1.93
N ALA A 74 0.90 10.02 1.56
CA ALA A 74 -0.40 9.45 1.87
C ALA A 74 -0.50 9.05 3.37
N PRO A 75 -1.71 9.10 3.96
CA PRO A 75 -1.97 8.46 5.24
C PRO A 75 -1.55 6.99 5.19
N PHE A 76 -0.86 6.52 6.23
CA PHE A 76 -0.33 5.16 6.35
C PHE A 76 0.71 4.75 5.29
N GLN A 77 1.26 5.70 4.51
CA GLN A 77 2.35 5.42 3.58
C GLN A 77 3.60 4.91 4.32
N SER A 78 4.10 3.75 3.89
CA SER A 78 5.44 3.26 4.22
C SER A 78 6.50 4.02 3.43
N GLY A 79 7.62 4.36 4.08
CA GLY A 79 8.70 5.12 3.47
C GLY A 79 8.33 6.58 3.17
N ARG A 80 9.11 7.25 2.32
CA ARG A 80 8.91 8.65 1.93
C ARG A 80 9.26 8.84 0.46
N VAL A 81 8.56 9.75 -0.22
CA VAL A 81 9.01 10.25 -1.52
C VAL A 81 10.25 11.12 -1.28
N SER A 82 11.39 10.71 -1.81
CA SER A 82 12.64 11.44 -1.74
C SER A 82 13.24 11.57 -3.14
N CYS A 83 13.98 12.65 -3.35
CA CYS A 83 14.84 12.78 -4.51
C CYS A 83 15.93 11.69 -4.43
N PRO A 84 16.39 11.11 -5.55
CA PRO A 84 17.65 10.37 -5.55
C PRO A 84 18.78 11.33 -5.15
N GLY A 85 19.69 10.88 -4.29
CA GLY A 85 21.02 11.50 -4.17
C GLY A 85 21.90 11.14 -5.35
#